data_AF-V5Z3U0-F1
#
_entry.id   AF-V5Z3U0-F1
#
_cell.length_a   1.000
_cell.length_b   1.000
_cell.length_c   1.000
_cell.angle_alpha   90.00
_cell.angle_beta   90.00
_cell.angle_gamma   90.00
#
_symmetry.space_group_name_H-M   'P 1'
#
loop_
_entity.id
_entity.type
_entity.pdbx_description
1 polymer ?
#
loop_
_entity_poly.entity_id
_entity_poly.type
_entity_poly.pdbx_seq_one_letter_code
_entity_poly.pdbx_strand_id
1 'polypeptide(L)'
;MASEPRFSPQRDMSLPEWLRYRVVRSTFSAQYRQPFYETLHFLLENRKALDEALHMIGNVHTDFGARWHPYHELVQDCLEGVSDNRPGRSVQDVLAVWAPREEAALIGAGMETGNIPRALLQANKLIVARQRILGQVIFASVYPAVLGILGAGLLGVNNLVLVPTMSRISDPARWSGALGMMNGLAQWTSAWGIAAAAVTGGLTVLTFWSLPRWRGRLRRYADRLMPWSVYKDLQGAVFLMNVGALLGAGVPELKTLRTLHGFAAPWLQERIEAAMVCMSEGNSLGLALRNSGYDFPSREAVNYLSLLDEGERAGELISNYADRWLEQALKRVARRANVTKLISLVLIMTFFLLILQMVMQIQDINTFNAH
;
A
#
# COMPACT_ATOMS: atom_id res chain seq x y z
N MET A 1 -27.05 4.61 10.71
CA MET A 1 -26.26 4.57 9.46
C MET A 1 -27.19 4.10 8.36
N ALA A 2 -27.83 5.02 7.64
CA ALA A 2 -28.50 4.66 6.39
C ALA A 2 -27.41 4.16 5.44
N SER A 3 -27.55 2.95 4.90
CA SER A 3 -26.65 2.45 3.88
C SER A 3 -26.70 3.40 2.69
N GLU A 4 -25.58 4.05 2.35
CA GLU A 4 -25.45 4.81 1.11
C GLU A 4 -26.01 3.97 -0.04
N PRO A 5 -26.89 4.52 -0.90
CA PRO A 5 -27.43 3.78 -2.04
C PRO A 5 -26.25 3.30 -2.90
N ARG A 6 -26.06 1.98 -2.96
CA ARG A 6 -25.04 1.37 -3.80
C ARG A 6 -25.61 1.25 -5.20
N PHE A 7 -24.93 1.81 -6.18
CA PHE A 7 -25.31 1.67 -7.58
C PHE A 7 -25.54 0.19 -7.93
N SER A 8 -26.70 -0.07 -8.54
CA SER A 8 -27.05 -1.34 -9.16
C SER A 8 -27.49 -1.08 -10.61
N PRO A 9 -26.95 -1.84 -11.58
CA PRO A 9 -27.34 -1.70 -12.97
C PRO A 9 -28.83 -2.03 -13.15
N GLN A 10 -29.57 -1.27 -13.97
CA GLN A 10 -31.00 -1.55 -14.27
C GLN A 10 -31.20 -2.64 -15.31
N ARG A 11 -30.15 -3.02 -16.06
CA ARG A 11 -30.26 -4.04 -17.10
C ARG A 11 -30.49 -5.43 -16.51
N ASP A 12 -31.47 -6.13 -17.08
CA ASP A 12 -31.69 -7.55 -16.79
C ASP A 12 -30.53 -8.36 -17.36
N MET A 13 -29.78 -9.02 -16.48
CA MET A 13 -28.66 -9.88 -16.85
C MET A 13 -29.06 -11.34 -16.69
N SER A 14 -28.69 -12.17 -17.66
CA SER A 14 -28.69 -13.62 -17.43
C SER A 14 -27.66 -14.01 -16.36
N LEU A 15 -27.85 -15.17 -15.72
CA LEU A 15 -26.90 -15.70 -14.73
C LEU A 15 -25.42 -15.68 -15.17
N PRO A 16 -25.04 -16.14 -16.38
CA PRO A 16 -23.65 -16.10 -16.82
C PRO A 16 -23.12 -14.67 -17.00
N GLU A 17 -23.97 -13.74 -17.46
CA GLU A 17 -23.60 -12.33 -17.61
C GLU A 17 -23.40 -11.65 -16.26
N TRP A 18 -24.28 -11.95 -15.29
CA TRP A 18 -24.13 -11.45 -13.93
C TRP A 18 -22.84 -11.94 -13.25
N LEU A 19 -22.49 -13.22 -13.45
CA LEU A 19 -21.22 -13.77 -12.98
C LEU A 19 -20.04 -13.07 -13.63
N ARG A 20 -20.06 -12.91 -14.95
CA ARG A 20 -19.02 -12.19 -15.70
C ARG A 20 -18.88 -10.76 -15.21
N TYR A 21 -19.99 -10.03 -15.08
CA TYR A 21 -20.04 -8.67 -14.56
C TYR A 21 -19.37 -8.58 -13.19
N ARG A 22 -19.71 -9.49 -12.28
CA ARG A 22 -19.15 -9.49 -10.92
C ARG A 22 -17.66 -9.82 -10.89
N VAL A 23 -17.21 -10.75 -11.73
CA VAL A 23 -15.79 -11.06 -11.90
C VAL A 23 -15.04 -9.84 -12.43
N VAL A 24 -15.50 -9.26 -13.53
CA VAL A 24 -14.88 -8.10 -14.18
C VAL A 24 -14.80 -6.92 -13.24
N ARG A 25 -15.87 -6.62 -12.52
CA ARG A 25 -15.89 -5.59 -11.50
C ARG A 25 -14.86 -5.84 -10.41
N SER A 26 -14.68 -7.09 -9.98
CA SER A 26 -13.69 -7.43 -8.95
C SER A 26 -12.24 -7.43 -9.47
N THR A 27 -12.05 -7.72 -10.76
CA THR A 27 -10.74 -7.78 -11.41
C THR A 27 -10.35 -6.49 -12.13
N PHE A 28 -11.17 -5.44 -12.01
CA PHE A 28 -10.93 -4.12 -12.61
C PHE A 28 -9.76 -3.40 -11.92
N SER A 29 -8.56 -3.89 -12.23
CA SER A 29 -7.32 -3.49 -11.61
C SER A 29 -6.84 -2.15 -12.15
N ALA A 30 -5.79 -1.62 -11.52
CA ALA A 30 -5.16 -0.38 -11.97
C ALA A 30 -4.69 -0.43 -13.44
N GLN A 31 -4.36 -1.61 -13.97
CA GLN A 31 -3.96 -1.80 -15.37
C GLN A 31 -5.09 -1.52 -16.37
N TYR A 32 -6.34 -1.68 -15.95
CA TYR A 32 -7.52 -1.35 -16.75
C TYR A 32 -8.01 0.07 -16.47
N ARG A 33 -7.93 0.55 -15.22
CA ARG A 33 -8.39 1.90 -14.85
C ARG A 33 -7.55 3.01 -15.46
N GLN A 34 -6.23 2.87 -15.44
CA GLN A 34 -5.33 3.92 -15.93
C GLN A 34 -5.55 4.22 -17.44
N PRO A 35 -5.51 3.24 -18.36
CA PRO A 35 -5.75 3.51 -19.78
C PRO A 35 -7.16 4.03 -20.05
N PHE A 36 -8.16 3.57 -19.29
CA PHE A 36 -9.51 4.10 -19.36
C PHE A 36 -9.57 5.59 -19.01
N TYR A 37 -8.94 6.01 -17.90
CA TYR A 37 -8.86 7.43 -17.52
C TYR A 37 -8.04 8.27 -18.49
N GLU A 38 -6.94 7.75 -19.03
CA GLU A 38 -6.12 8.44 -20.03
C GLU A 38 -6.89 8.67 -21.34
N THR A 39 -7.60 7.66 -21.83
CA THR A 39 -8.42 7.77 -23.06
C THR A 39 -9.58 8.72 -22.84
N LEU A 40 -10.25 8.62 -21.69
CA LEU A 40 -11.35 9.51 -21.34
C LEU A 40 -10.87 10.97 -21.21
N HIS A 41 -9.72 11.18 -20.57
CA HIS A 41 -9.08 12.49 -20.46
C HIS A 41 -8.80 13.08 -21.85
N PHE A 42 -8.16 12.32 -22.73
CA PHE A 42 -7.84 12.74 -24.10
C PHE A 42 -9.10 13.15 -24.89
N LEU A 43 -10.19 12.40 -24.79
CA LEU A 43 -11.43 12.72 -25.51
C LEU A 43 -12.08 13.99 -24.96
N LEU A 44 -12.16 14.13 -23.63
CA LEU A 44 -12.75 15.30 -22.99
C LEU A 44 -11.92 16.58 -23.21
N GLU A 45 -10.59 16.47 -23.21
CA GLU A 45 -9.70 17.60 -23.53
C GLU A 45 -9.89 18.07 -24.98
N ASN A 46 -10.15 17.14 -25.90
CA ASN A 46 -10.55 17.41 -27.28
C ASN A 46 -12.02 17.83 -27.44
N ARG A 47 -12.65 18.31 -26.36
CA ARG A 47 -14.03 18.85 -26.31
C ARG A 47 -15.13 17.87 -26.74
N LYS A 48 -14.88 16.57 -26.63
CA LYS A 48 -15.94 15.56 -26.79
C LYS A 48 -16.84 15.58 -25.57
N ALA A 49 -18.14 15.42 -25.78
CA ALA A 49 -19.10 15.29 -24.68
C ALA A 49 -18.84 13.98 -23.92
N LEU A 50 -19.17 13.94 -22.62
CA LEU A 50 -18.88 12.78 -21.76
C LEU A 50 -19.56 11.50 -22.25
N ASP A 51 -20.81 11.60 -22.69
CA ASP A 51 -21.57 10.51 -23.28
C ASP A 51 -20.91 10.01 -24.57
N GLU A 52 -20.53 10.91 -25.48
CA GLU A 52 -19.87 10.59 -26.74
C GLU A 52 -18.51 9.91 -26.48
N ALA A 53 -17.74 10.43 -25.53
CA ALA A 53 -16.45 9.87 -25.14
C ALA A 53 -16.57 8.45 -24.58
N LEU A 54 -17.55 8.21 -23.71
CA LEU A 54 -17.83 6.87 -23.17
C LEU A 54 -18.22 5.90 -24.29
N HIS A 55 -19.09 6.30 -25.21
CA HIS A 55 -19.46 5.49 -26.38
C HIS A 55 -18.25 5.16 -27.25
N MET A 56 -17.38 6.13 -27.54
CA MET A 56 -16.17 5.90 -28.34
C MET A 56 -15.24 4.88 -27.67
N ILE A 57 -15.01 5.00 -26.35
CA ILE A 57 -14.20 4.03 -25.60
C ILE A 57 -14.80 2.62 -25.69
N GLY A 58 -16.12 2.51 -25.49
CA GLY A 58 -16.83 1.23 -25.62
C GLY A 58 -16.66 0.61 -27.00
N ASN A 59 -16.90 1.38 -28.06
CA ASN A 59 -16.86 0.92 -29.44
C ASN A 59 -15.45 0.50 -29.88
N VAL A 60 -14.43 1.30 -29.60
CA VAL A 60 -13.04 0.99 -30.02
C VAL A 60 -12.56 -0.29 -29.36
N HIS A 61 -12.85 -0.49 -28.06
CA HIS A 61 -12.35 -1.66 -27.34
C HIS A 61 -13.17 -2.94 -27.59
N THR A 62 -14.41 -2.82 -28.04
CA THR A 62 -15.26 -3.96 -28.40
C THR A 62 -15.22 -4.31 -29.88
N ASP A 63 -14.38 -3.63 -30.68
CA ASP A 63 -14.41 -3.74 -32.14
C ASP A 63 -15.84 -3.51 -32.68
N PHE A 64 -16.45 -2.40 -32.25
CA PHE A 64 -17.83 -2.03 -32.55
C PHE A 64 -18.87 -3.10 -32.20
N GLY A 65 -18.64 -3.82 -31.10
CA GLY A 65 -19.51 -4.89 -30.62
C GLY A 65 -19.20 -6.29 -31.17
N ALA A 66 -18.18 -6.43 -32.04
CA ALA A 66 -17.77 -7.74 -32.55
C ALA A 66 -17.09 -8.61 -31.49
N ARG A 67 -16.48 -7.99 -30.47
CA ARG A 67 -15.78 -8.68 -29.38
C ARG A 67 -16.17 -8.12 -28.02
N TRP A 68 -16.26 -9.01 -27.05
CA TRP A 68 -16.48 -8.60 -25.67
C TRP A 68 -15.19 -8.06 -25.04
N HIS A 69 -15.29 -6.95 -24.30
CA HIS A 69 -14.17 -6.34 -23.55
C HIS A 69 -14.66 -5.83 -22.18
N PRO A 70 -13.83 -5.86 -21.11
CA PRO A 70 -14.20 -5.36 -19.79
C PRO A 70 -14.77 -3.94 -19.75
N TYR A 71 -14.25 -3.04 -20.60
CA TYR A 71 -14.73 -1.66 -20.69
C TYR A 71 -16.18 -1.55 -21.16
N HIS A 72 -16.72 -2.55 -21.86
CA HIS A 72 -18.12 -2.57 -22.25
C HIS A 72 -19.04 -2.47 -21.03
N GLU A 73 -18.75 -3.25 -19.98
CA GLU A 73 -19.55 -3.30 -18.76
C GLU A 73 -19.48 -1.97 -17.99
N LEU A 74 -18.27 -1.39 -17.87
CA LEU A 74 -18.07 -0.10 -17.21
C LEU A 74 -18.73 1.05 -17.99
N VAL A 75 -18.55 1.09 -19.32
CA VAL A 75 -19.12 2.13 -20.17
C VAL A 75 -20.64 2.11 -20.11
N GLN A 76 -21.27 0.94 -20.15
CA GLN A 76 -22.72 0.84 -20.02
C GLN A 76 -23.22 1.39 -18.68
N ASP A 77 -22.59 0.99 -17.57
CA ASP A 77 -22.96 1.49 -16.25
C ASP A 77 -22.73 3.01 -16.15
N CYS A 78 -21.65 3.54 -16.74
CA CYS A 78 -21.37 4.99 -16.77
C CYS A 78 -22.39 5.76 -17.62
N LEU A 79 -22.78 5.23 -18.79
CA LEU A 79 -23.81 5.85 -19.64
C LEU A 79 -25.17 5.87 -18.95
N GLU A 80 -25.52 4.80 -18.24
CA GLU A 80 -26.68 4.76 -17.35
C GLU A 80 -26.59 5.85 -16.28
N GLY A 81 -25.40 6.03 -15.67
CA GLY A 81 -25.18 7.06 -14.68
C GLY A 81 -25.25 8.50 -15.22
N VAL A 82 -24.81 8.72 -16.47
CA VAL A 82 -24.98 10.00 -17.18
C VAL A 82 -26.45 10.28 -17.45
N SER A 83 -27.22 9.26 -17.85
CA SER A 83 -28.62 9.41 -18.24
C SER A 83 -29.55 9.63 -17.04
N ASP A 84 -29.31 8.91 -15.93
CA ASP A 84 -30.15 8.94 -14.73
C ASP A 84 -29.81 10.15 -13.83
N ASN A 85 -28.51 10.32 -13.52
CA ASN A 85 -27.94 11.41 -12.72
C ASN A 85 -28.63 11.71 -11.36
N ARG A 86 -29.49 10.82 -10.85
CA ARG A 86 -30.07 10.92 -9.50
C ARG A 86 -29.03 10.53 -8.43
N PRO A 87 -29.16 11.02 -7.18
CA PRO A 87 -28.31 10.58 -6.08
C PRO A 87 -28.34 9.05 -5.91
N GLY A 88 -27.17 8.41 -5.87
CA GLY A 88 -27.02 6.95 -5.84
C GLY A 88 -26.96 6.28 -7.22
N ARG A 89 -27.15 7.05 -8.29
CA ARG A 89 -27.12 6.62 -9.69
C ARG A 89 -26.34 7.58 -10.60
N SER A 90 -25.56 8.50 -10.04
CA SER A 90 -24.69 9.38 -10.82
C SER A 90 -23.45 8.63 -11.31
N VAL A 91 -22.71 9.22 -12.26
CA VAL A 91 -21.42 8.67 -12.71
C VAL A 91 -20.43 8.51 -11.55
N GLN A 92 -20.47 9.40 -10.56
CA GLN A 92 -19.67 9.28 -9.34
C GLN A 92 -20.03 8.01 -8.55
N ASP A 93 -21.32 7.69 -8.43
CA ASP A 93 -21.80 6.51 -7.72
C ASP A 93 -21.42 5.21 -8.45
N VAL A 94 -21.46 5.24 -9.79
CA VAL A 94 -20.97 4.16 -10.66
C VAL A 94 -19.47 3.96 -10.43
N LEU A 95 -18.67 5.03 -10.51
CA LEU A 95 -17.23 4.94 -10.32
C LEU A 95 -16.85 4.48 -8.90
N ALA A 96 -17.61 4.85 -7.87
CA ALA A 96 -17.38 4.38 -6.50
C ALA A 96 -17.60 2.87 -6.32
N VAL A 97 -18.28 2.24 -7.28
CA VAL A 97 -18.57 0.80 -7.35
C VAL A 97 -17.51 0.05 -8.16
N TRP A 98 -16.88 0.71 -9.13
CA TRP A 98 -15.90 0.17 -10.08
C TRP A 98 -14.43 0.47 -9.72
N ALA A 99 -14.19 1.57 -9.02
CA ALA A 99 -12.87 2.06 -8.66
C ALA A 99 -12.77 2.33 -7.15
N PRO A 100 -11.55 2.47 -6.60
CA PRO A 100 -11.36 2.94 -5.24
C PRO A 100 -12.10 4.27 -4.99
N ARG A 101 -12.63 4.42 -3.77
CA ARG A 101 -13.46 5.59 -3.39
C ARG A 101 -12.70 6.92 -3.55
N GLU A 102 -11.37 6.91 -3.41
CA GLU A 102 -10.51 8.06 -3.66
C GLU A 102 -10.63 8.56 -5.12
N GLU A 103 -10.52 7.64 -6.09
CA GLU A 103 -10.53 7.93 -7.52
C GLU A 103 -11.93 8.43 -7.93
N ALA A 104 -12.98 7.78 -7.44
CA ALA A 104 -14.37 8.17 -7.70
C ALA A 104 -14.71 9.55 -7.12
N ALA A 105 -14.27 9.83 -5.89
CA ALA A 105 -14.50 11.12 -5.24
C ALA A 105 -13.80 12.28 -5.98
N LEU A 106 -12.58 12.03 -6.48
CA LEU A 106 -11.83 13.02 -7.25
C LEU A 106 -12.47 13.30 -8.61
N ILE A 107 -12.88 12.26 -9.33
CA ILE A 107 -13.57 12.41 -10.62
C ILE A 107 -14.94 13.08 -10.42
N GLY A 108 -15.69 12.68 -9.39
CA GLY A 108 -16.96 13.32 -9.03
C GLY A 108 -16.80 14.80 -8.70
N ALA A 109 -15.76 15.17 -7.96
CA ALA A 109 -15.42 16.57 -7.72
C ALA A 109 -15.13 17.33 -9.04
N GLY A 110 -14.40 16.73 -9.98
CA GLY A 110 -14.17 17.32 -11.30
C GLY A 110 -15.45 17.48 -12.13
N MET A 111 -16.45 16.60 -11.95
CA MET A 111 -17.77 16.74 -12.57
C MET A 111 -18.56 17.89 -11.96
N GLU A 112 -18.55 18.04 -10.63
CA GLU A 112 -19.20 19.15 -9.93
C GLU A 112 -18.59 20.52 -10.30
N THR A 113 -17.27 20.60 -10.45
CA THR A 113 -16.56 21.85 -10.75
C THR A 113 -16.34 22.11 -12.24
N GLY A 114 -16.79 21.21 -13.11
CA GLY A 114 -16.67 21.33 -14.57
C GLY A 114 -15.26 21.09 -15.13
N ASN A 115 -14.34 20.55 -14.33
CA ASN A 115 -12.96 20.26 -14.73
C ASN A 115 -12.63 18.76 -14.63
N ILE A 116 -13.43 17.93 -15.32
CA ILE A 116 -13.25 16.48 -15.40
C ILE A 116 -11.87 16.09 -15.95
N PRO A 117 -11.33 16.73 -17.02
CA PRO A 117 -10.01 16.38 -17.54
C PRO A 117 -8.91 16.49 -16.48
N ARG A 118 -8.88 17.58 -15.70
CA ARG A 118 -7.89 17.76 -14.62
C ARG A 118 -8.06 16.70 -13.52
N ALA A 119 -9.30 16.36 -13.16
CA ALA A 119 -9.57 15.32 -12.17
C ALA A 119 -9.11 13.92 -12.63
N LEU A 120 -9.32 13.57 -13.90
CA LEU A 120 -8.83 12.30 -14.48
C LEU A 120 -7.30 12.22 -14.49
N LEU A 121 -6.61 13.32 -14.81
CA LEU A 121 -5.15 13.39 -14.76
C LEU A 121 -4.63 13.14 -13.34
N GLN A 122 -5.28 13.75 -12.34
CA GLN A 122 -4.92 13.56 -10.93
C GLN A 122 -5.26 12.15 -10.42
N ALA A 123 -6.37 11.56 -10.87
CA ALA A 123 -6.72 10.17 -10.58
C ALA A 123 -5.68 9.20 -11.15
N ASN A 124 -5.14 9.49 -12.34
CA ASN A 124 -4.06 8.69 -12.91
C ASN A 124 -2.78 8.75 -12.05
N LYS A 125 -2.38 9.95 -11.60
CA LYS A 125 -1.25 10.11 -10.65
C LYS A 125 -1.46 9.28 -9.38
N LEU A 126 -2.69 9.26 -8.85
CA LEU A 126 -3.05 8.44 -7.69
C LEU A 126 -2.89 6.94 -7.94
N ILE A 127 -3.31 6.46 -9.10
CA ILE A 127 -3.12 5.07 -9.52
C ILE A 127 -1.63 4.73 -9.56
N VAL A 128 -0.81 5.55 -10.24
CA VAL A 128 0.62 5.32 -10.40
C VAL A 128 1.34 5.33 -9.04
N ALA A 129 1.04 6.29 -8.17
CA ALA A 129 1.61 6.34 -6.82
C ALA A 129 1.27 5.08 -6.02
N ARG A 130 0.02 4.61 -6.08
CA ARG A 130 -0.43 3.41 -5.38
C ARG A 130 0.27 2.15 -5.90
N GLN A 131 0.39 2.01 -7.22
CA GLN A 131 1.15 0.91 -7.82
C GLN A 131 2.61 0.94 -7.38
N ARG A 132 3.24 2.13 -7.37
CA ARG A 132 4.63 2.31 -6.91
C ARG A 132 4.79 1.93 -5.44
N ILE A 133 3.87 2.34 -4.56
CA ILE A 133 3.88 1.96 -3.14
C ILE A 133 3.75 0.45 -2.99
N LEU A 134 2.74 -0.17 -3.62
CA LEU A 134 2.53 -1.62 -3.51
C LEU A 134 3.72 -2.40 -4.06
N GLY A 135 4.23 -2.02 -5.23
CA GLY A 135 5.40 -2.65 -5.83
C GLY A 135 6.64 -2.58 -4.94
N GLN A 136 6.91 -1.41 -4.33
CA GLN A 136 8.03 -1.23 -3.42
C GLN A 136 7.85 -1.99 -2.10
N VAL A 137 6.64 -2.01 -1.54
CA VAL A 137 6.34 -2.77 -0.32
C VAL A 137 6.48 -4.27 -0.55
N ILE A 138 5.95 -4.79 -1.67
CA ILE A 138 6.09 -6.19 -2.06
C ILE A 138 7.57 -6.52 -2.25
N PHE A 139 8.29 -5.75 -3.06
CA PHE A 139 9.71 -5.97 -3.34
C PHE A 139 10.57 -5.92 -2.06
N ALA A 140 10.31 -4.95 -1.16
CA ALA A 140 10.99 -4.83 0.12
C ALA A 140 10.69 -6.00 1.07
N SER A 141 9.55 -6.68 0.92
CA SER A 141 9.12 -7.79 1.77
C SER A 141 9.61 -9.15 1.27
N VAL A 142 9.82 -9.33 -0.04
CA VAL A 142 10.29 -10.60 -0.63
C VAL A 142 11.66 -11.00 -0.08
N TYR A 143 12.64 -10.07 -0.04
CA TYR A 143 13.99 -10.42 0.40
C TYR A 143 14.08 -10.89 1.86
N PRO A 144 13.52 -10.17 2.86
CA PRO A 144 13.48 -10.69 4.22
C PRO A 144 12.76 -12.04 4.33
N ALA A 145 11.69 -12.27 3.57
CA ALA A 145 10.97 -13.54 3.58
C ALA A 145 11.85 -14.69 3.05
N VAL A 146 12.49 -14.52 1.90
CA VAL A 146 13.40 -15.52 1.32
C VAL A 146 14.57 -15.82 2.25
N LEU A 147 15.18 -14.78 2.84
CA LEU A 147 16.29 -14.96 3.78
C LEU A 147 15.84 -15.61 5.10
N GLY A 148 14.64 -15.31 5.57
CA GLY A 148 14.03 -15.97 6.73
C GLY A 148 13.78 -17.45 6.48
N ILE A 149 13.23 -17.80 5.31
CA ILE A 149 13.02 -19.19 4.88
C ILE A 149 14.36 -19.92 4.77
N LEU A 150 15.36 -19.31 4.14
CA LEU A 150 16.70 -19.88 4.01
C LEU A 150 17.34 -20.10 5.39
N GLY A 151 17.26 -19.12 6.29
CA GLY A 151 17.76 -19.26 7.66
C GLY A 151 17.05 -20.37 8.44
N ALA A 152 15.72 -20.47 8.33
CA ALA A 152 14.96 -21.57 8.93
C ALA A 152 15.34 -22.93 8.35
N GLY A 153 15.56 -23.01 7.03
CA GLY A 153 16.05 -24.21 6.36
C GLY A 153 17.44 -24.64 6.83
N LEU A 154 18.37 -23.69 6.99
CA LEU A 154 19.72 -23.94 7.52
C LEU A 154 19.68 -24.48 8.96
N LEU A 155 18.83 -23.91 9.83
CA LEU A 155 18.61 -24.44 11.17
C LEU A 155 18.00 -25.84 11.15
N GLY A 156 17.07 -26.11 10.22
CA GLY A 156 16.51 -27.44 9.99
C GLY A 156 17.57 -28.46 9.57
N VAL A 157 18.44 -28.11 8.62
CA VAL A 157 19.57 -28.95 8.19
C VAL A 157 20.53 -29.22 9.36
N ASN A 158 20.82 -28.21 10.19
CA ASN A 158 21.65 -28.39 11.37
C ASN A 158 21.07 -29.42 12.36
N ASN A 159 19.77 -29.31 12.65
CA ASN A 159 19.12 -30.17 13.62
C ASN A 159 18.84 -31.60 13.10
N LEU A 160 18.47 -31.74 11.83
CA LEU A 160 18.05 -33.03 11.24
C LEU A 160 19.20 -33.82 10.62
N VAL A 161 20.26 -33.15 10.16
CA VAL A 161 21.34 -33.77 9.39
C VAL A 161 22.69 -33.56 10.06
N LEU A 162 23.13 -32.31 10.28
CA LEU A 162 24.51 -32.05 10.70
C LEU A 162 24.80 -32.58 12.10
N VAL A 163 24.08 -32.12 13.13
CA VAL A 163 24.30 -32.54 14.52
C VAL A 163 24.15 -34.06 14.70
N PRO A 164 23.09 -34.72 14.17
CA PRO A 164 22.97 -36.18 14.27
C PRO A 164 24.05 -36.97 13.53
N THR A 165 24.58 -36.44 12.41
CA THR A 165 25.68 -37.09 11.69
C THR A 165 26.96 -37.00 12.49
N MET A 166 27.25 -35.84 13.08
CA MET A 166 28.47 -35.65 13.85
C MET A 166 28.45 -36.39 15.19
N SER A 167 27.27 -36.52 15.83
CA SER A 167 27.15 -37.28 17.08
C SER A 167 27.42 -38.78 16.93
N ARG A 168 27.34 -39.31 15.70
CA ARG A 168 27.75 -40.70 15.40
C ARG A 168 29.26 -40.87 15.35
N ILE A 169 30.01 -39.79 15.13
CA ILE A 169 31.47 -39.79 14.98
C ILE A 169 32.14 -39.46 16.32
N SER A 170 31.62 -38.49 17.06
CA SER A 170 32.21 -37.99 18.30
C SER A 170 31.13 -37.69 19.34
N ASP A 171 31.43 -37.96 20.62
CA ASP A 171 30.51 -37.76 21.74
C ASP A 171 30.16 -36.26 21.90
N PRO A 172 28.86 -35.88 21.81
CA PRO A 172 28.39 -34.51 21.97
C PRO A 172 28.80 -33.84 23.30
N ALA A 173 29.06 -34.63 24.36
CA ALA A 173 29.47 -34.10 25.66
C ALA A 173 30.86 -33.43 25.64
N ARG A 174 31.71 -33.75 24.65
CA ARG A 174 33.07 -33.21 24.52
C ARG A 174 33.17 -32.04 23.55
N TRP A 175 32.05 -31.65 22.94
CA TRP A 175 32.05 -30.64 21.89
C TRP A 175 32.26 -29.22 22.44
N SER A 176 33.27 -28.53 21.92
CA SER A 176 33.58 -27.13 22.22
C SER A 176 33.82 -26.33 20.93
N GLY A 177 33.79 -25.00 21.01
CA GLY A 177 33.92 -24.14 19.83
C GLY A 177 32.73 -24.28 18.87
N ALA A 178 33.01 -24.50 17.57
CA ALA A 178 31.98 -24.52 16.53
C ALA A 178 30.99 -25.69 16.69
N LEU A 179 31.47 -26.89 17.03
CA LEU A 179 30.64 -28.05 17.35
C LEU A 179 29.69 -27.79 18.51
N GLY A 180 30.18 -27.19 19.59
CA GLY A 180 29.37 -26.83 20.76
C GLY A 180 28.31 -25.77 20.43
N MET A 181 28.67 -24.74 19.67
CA MET A 181 27.75 -23.69 19.21
C MET A 181 26.63 -24.26 18.33
N MET A 182 26.95 -25.14 17.37
CA MET A 182 25.98 -25.79 16.49
C MET A 182 25.04 -26.73 17.25
N ASN A 183 25.55 -27.47 18.24
CA ASN A 183 24.73 -28.31 19.11
C ASN A 183 23.81 -27.49 20.00
N GLY A 184 24.31 -26.41 20.61
CA GLY A 184 23.48 -25.49 21.39
C GLY A 184 22.37 -24.85 20.56
N LEU A 185 22.67 -24.42 19.33
CA LEU A 185 21.68 -23.92 18.39
C LEU A 185 20.65 -24.99 17.99
N ALA A 186 21.08 -26.24 17.79
CA ALA A 186 20.15 -27.35 17.50
C ALA A 186 19.22 -27.63 18.67
N GLN A 187 19.74 -27.70 19.90
CA GLN A 187 18.93 -27.91 21.11
C GLN A 187 17.92 -26.77 21.32
N TRP A 188 18.36 -25.51 21.18
CA TRP A 188 17.47 -24.37 21.27
C TRP A 188 16.39 -24.38 20.18
N THR A 189 16.78 -24.68 18.93
CA THR A 189 15.83 -24.75 17.80
C THR A 189 14.84 -25.91 17.96
N SER A 190 15.28 -27.05 18.48
CA SER A 190 14.41 -28.20 18.74
C SER A 190 13.40 -27.91 19.84
N ALA A 191 13.83 -27.25 20.92
CA ALA A 191 12.96 -26.91 22.05
C ALA A 191 12.02 -25.74 21.77
N TRP A 192 12.52 -24.67 21.14
CA TRP A 192 11.82 -23.39 21.02
C TRP A 192 11.55 -22.95 19.59
N GLY A 193 12.03 -23.67 18.57
CA GLY A 193 11.96 -23.21 17.18
C GLY A 193 10.53 -22.98 16.67
N ILE A 194 9.60 -23.88 16.98
CA ILE A 194 8.19 -23.72 16.61
C ILE A 194 7.56 -22.54 17.37
N ALA A 195 7.83 -22.41 18.67
CA ALA A 195 7.34 -21.29 19.47
C ALA A 195 7.90 -19.95 18.98
N ALA A 196 9.19 -19.87 18.67
CA ALA A 196 9.84 -18.70 18.12
C ALA A 196 9.29 -18.33 16.74
N ALA A 197 9.03 -19.32 15.87
CA ALA A 197 8.39 -19.10 14.57
C ALA A 197 6.95 -18.59 14.72
N ALA A 198 6.17 -19.17 15.63
CA ALA A 198 4.81 -18.75 15.92
C ALA A 198 4.76 -17.32 16.49
N VAL A 199 5.64 -16.98 17.43
CA VAL A 199 5.77 -15.63 17.99
C VAL A 199 6.17 -14.63 16.91
N THR A 200 7.16 -14.96 16.08
CA THR A 200 7.64 -14.07 15.01
C THR A 200 6.56 -13.85 13.94
N GLY A 201 5.86 -14.90 13.54
CA GLY A 201 4.73 -14.84 12.61
C GLY A 201 3.57 -14.03 13.20
N GLY A 202 3.20 -14.29 14.45
CA GLY A 202 2.16 -13.56 15.17
C GLY A 202 2.47 -12.07 15.30
N LEU A 203 3.71 -11.71 15.68
CA LEU A 203 4.16 -10.31 15.75
C LEU A 203 4.12 -9.63 14.38
N THR A 204 4.49 -10.35 13.31
CA THR A 204 4.43 -9.82 11.94
C THR A 204 2.99 -9.52 11.54
N VAL A 205 2.07 -10.48 11.74
CA VAL A 205 0.64 -10.30 11.45
C VAL A 205 0.04 -9.16 12.28
N LEU A 206 0.34 -9.11 13.58
CA LEU A 206 -0.14 -8.07 14.48
C LEU A 206 0.38 -6.69 14.04
N THR A 207 1.64 -6.62 13.60
CA THR A 207 2.24 -5.40 13.08
C THR A 207 1.48 -4.91 11.85
N PHE A 208 1.31 -5.75 10.82
CA PHE A 208 0.57 -5.38 9.61
C PHE A 208 -0.90 -5.02 9.89
N TRP A 209 -1.55 -5.72 10.83
CA TRP A 209 -2.91 -5.41 11.26
C TRP A 209 -3.00 -4.06 11.97
N SER A 210 -2.01 -3.75 12.82
CA SER A 210 -1.96 -2.52 13.60
C SER A 210 -1.72 -1.27 12.75
N LEU A 211 -1.03 -1.40 11.60
CA LEU A 211 -0.68 -0.26 10.73
C LEU A 211 -1.91 0.63 10.39
N PRO A 212 -2.98 0.11 9.74
CA PRO A 212 -4.16 0.93 9.38
C PRO A 212 -5.20 1.09 10.49
N ARG A 213 -5.23 0.20 11.50
CA ARG A 213 -6.34 0.09 12.46
C ARG A 213 -6.07 0.69 13.84
N TRP A 214 -4.81 0.68 14.28
CA TRP A 214 -4.48 1.09 15.64
C TRP A 214 -4.57 2.62 15.80
N ARG A 215 -5.37 3.06 16.77
CA ARG A 215 -5.66 4.47 17.13
C ARG A 215 -5.21 4.79 18.55
N GLY A 216 -5.18 6.07 18.90
CA GLY A 216 -5.04 6.56 20.27
C GLY A 216 -3.64 7.05 20.65
N ARG A 217 -3.50 7.46 21.91
CA ARG A 217 -2.29 8.16 22.42
C ARG A 217 -1.01 7.34 22.29
N LEU A 218 -1.05 6.03 22.57
CA LEU A 218 0.11 5.15 22.43
C LEU A 218 0.59 5.03 20.97
N ARG A 219 -0.33 5.12 20.01
CA ARG A 219 -0.01 5.10 18.58
C ARG A 219 0.89 6.27 18.18
N ARG A 220 0.73 7.44 18.83
CA ARG A 220 1.53 8.64 18.56
C ARG A 220 3.01 8.43 18.85
N TYR A 221 3.34 7.66 19.89
CA TYR A 221 4.72 7.29 20.20
C TYR A 221 5.22 6.21 19.23
N ALA A 222 4.41 5.21 18.92
CA ALA A 222 4.75 4.15 17.97
C ALA A 222 5.03 4.68 16.56
N ASP A 223 4.37 5.76 16.12
CA ASP A 223 4.65 6.45 14.84
C ASP A 223 6.08 7.00 14.71
N ARG A 224 6.85 7.04 15.79
CA ARG A 224 8.29 7.38 15.76
C ARG A 224 9.19 6.16 15.53
N LEU A 225 8.64 4.95 15.70
CA LEU A 225 9.34 3.68 15.58
C LEU A 225 8.95 2.96 14.28
N MET A 226 9.85 2.14 13.76
CA MET A 226 9.53 1.27 12.64
C MET A 226 8.70 0.07 13.08
N PRO A 227 7.78 -0.44 12.23
CA PRO A 227 7.49 0.00 10.85
C PRO A 227 6.46 1.13 10.73
N TRP A 228 5.86 1.54 11.84
CA TRP A 228 4.78 2.53 11.84
C TRP A 228 5.19 3.91 11.32
N SER A 229 6.42 4.35 11.56
CA SER A 229 6.95 5.61 11.03
C SER A 229 6.93 5.65 9.49
N VAL A 230 7.26 4.51 8.85
CA VAL A 230 7.24 4.37 7.39
C VAL A 230 5.80 4.41 6.88
N TYR A 231 4.89 3.73 7.57
CA TYR A 231 3.47 3.79 7.24
C TYR A 231 2.93 5.23 7.34
N LYS A 232 3.29 5.97 8.40
CA LYS A 232 2.94 7.39 8.56
C LYS A 232 3.45 8.23 7.38
N ASP A 233 4.70 8.05 6.97
CA ASP A 233 5.31 8.79 5.85
C ASP A 233 4.59 8.51 4.51
N LEU A 234 4.31 7.23 4.23
CA LEU A 234 3.61 6.81 3.00
C LEU A 234 2.18 7.34 2.97
N GLN A 235 1.43 7.19 4.07
CA GLN A 235 0.08 7.73 4.19
C GLN A 235 0.07 9.26 4.13
N GLY A 236 1.10 9.92 4.66
CA GLY A 236 1.26 11.37 4.56
C GLY A 236 1.41 11.84 3.12
N ALA A 237 2.23 11.13 2.32
CA ALA A 237 2.39 11.43 0.90
C ALA A 237 1.07 11.28 0.12
N VAL A 238 0.38 10.14 0.32
CA VAL A 238 -0.90 9.85 -0.34
C VAL A 238 -1.97 10.86 0.08
N PHE A 239 -2.02 11.22 1.37
CA PHE A 239 -2.93 12.24 1.87
C PHE A 239 -2.68 13.60 1.21
N LEU A 240 -1.44 14.06 1.15
CA LEU A 240 -1.10 15.33 0.50
C LEU A 240 -1.46 15.33 -0.97
N MET A 241 -1.24 14.22 -1.68
CA MET A 241 -1.58 14.11 -3.09
C MET A 241 -3.10 14.19 -3.31
N ASN A 242 -3.88 13.50 -2.46
CA ASN A 242 -5.34 13.58 -2.51
C ASN A 242 -5.87 14.98 -2.14
N VAL A 243 -5.29 15.62 -1.13
CA VAL A 243 -5.62 17.01 -0.77
C VAL A 243 -5.30 17.95 -1.93
N GLY A 244 -4.09 17.90 -2.48
CA GLY A 244 -3.67 18.74 -3.62
C GLY A 244 -4.55 18.52 -4.85
N ALA A 245 -4.95 17.27 -5.13
CA ALA A 245 -5.83 16.94 -6.23
C ALA A 245 -7.25 17.52 -6.05
N LEU A 246 -7.84 17.38 -4.87
CA LEU A 246 -9.19 17.89 -4.58
C LEU A 246 -9.21 19.42 -4.50
N LEU A 247 -8.23 20.04 -3.83
CA LEU A 247 -8.10 21.50 -3.79
C LEU A 247 -7.84 22.07 -5.19
N GLY A 248 -6.98 21.43 -5.99
CA GLY A 248 -6.72 21.83 -7.38
C GLY A 248 -7.91 21.63 -8.32
N ALA A 249 -8.87 20.78 -7.94
CA ALA A 249 -10.15 20.64 -8.62
C ALA A 249 -11.20 21.66 -8.13
N GLY A 250 -10.84 22.58 -7.21
CA GLY A 250 -11.72 23.62 -6.69
C GLY A 250 -12.60 23.18 -5.51
N VAL A 251 -12.34 22.02 -4.90
CA VAL A 251 -13.10 21.54 -3.75
C VAL A 251 -12.72 22.34 -2.50
N PRO A 252 -13.68 22.88 -1.72
CA PRO A 252 -13.38 23.58 -0.47
C PRO A 252 -12.61 22.71 0.53
N GLU A 253 -11.70 23.29 1.32
CA GLU A 253 -10.80 22.57 2.24
C GLU A 253 -11.55 21.62 3.20
N LEU A 254 -12.64 22.09 3.81
CA LEU A 254 -13.42 21.29 4.75
C LEU A 254 -14.16 20.14 4.05
N LYS A 255 -14.67 20.37 2.82
CA LYS A 255 -15.30 19.31 2.01
C LYS A 255 -14.24 18.27 1.61
N THR A 256 -13.04 18.70 1.25
CA THR A 256 -11.89 17.83 0.97
C THR A 256 -11.61 16.90 2.16
N LEU A 257 -11.43 17.41 3.37
CA LEU A 257 -11.17 16.58 4.55
C LEU A 257 -12.32 15.60 4.85
N ARG A 258 -13.58 16.04 4.75
CA ARG A 258 -14.74 15.15 4.96
C ARG A 258 -14.78 14.01 3.95
N THR A 259 -14.49 14.31 2.68
CA THR A 259 -14.41 13.30 1.63
C THR A 259 -13.30 12.29 1.92
N LEU A 260 -12.09 12.75 2.29
CA LEU A 260 -10.99 11.87 2.67
C LEU A 260 -11.32 11.02 3.91
N HIS A 261 -11.99 11.60 4.90
CA HIS A 261 -12.41 10.90 6.11
C HIS A 261 -13.35 9.72 5.81
N GLY A 262 -14.25 9.87 4.83
CA GLY A 262 -15.27 8.87 4.47
C GLY A 262 -14.72 7.54 3.96
N PHE A 263 -13.49 7.49 3.46
CA PHE A 263 -12.82 6.27 2.99
C PHE A 263 -11.48 5.99 3.68
N ALA A 264 -10.99 6.91 4.51
CA ALA A 264 -9.76 6.73 5.26
C ALA A 264 -9.80 5.52 6.20
N ALA A 265 -8.65 4.87 6.38
CA ALA A 265 -8.48 3.85 7.42
C ALA A 265 -8.59 4.49 8.83
N PRO A 266 -8.96 3.72 9.87
CA PRO A 266 -9.15 4.26 11.23
C PRO A 266 -7.99 5.12 11.75
N TRP A 267 -6.74 4.75 11.44
CA TRP A 267 -5.55 5.54 11.80
C TRP A 267 -5.54 6.94 11.17
N LEU A 268 -5.95 7.06 9.91
CA LEU A 268 -6.00 8.33 9.19
C LEU A 268 -7.25 9.13 9.57
N GLN A 269 -8.38 8.46 9.83
CA GLN A 269 -9.62 9.11 10.30
C GLN A 269 -9.38 9.94 11.57
N GLU A 270 -8.70 9.38 12.57
CA GLU A 270 -8.38 10.07 13.83
C GLU A 270 -7.60 11.38 13.60
N ARG A 271 -6.72 11.41 12.59
CA ARG A 271 -5.90 12.59 12.25
C ARG A 271 -6.70 13.62 11.48
N ILE A 272 -7.54 13.18 10.54
CA ILE A 272 -8.42 14.07 9.77
C ILE A 272 -9.47 14.68 10.69
N GLU A 273 -10.07 13.91 11.60
CA GLU A 273 -11.05 14.38 12.56
C GLU A 273 -10.48 15.47 13.46
N ALA A 274 -9.28 15.26 14.01
CA ALA A 274 -8.60 16.28 14.80
C ALA A 274 -8.31 17.57 14.00
N ALA A 275 -7.94 17.45 12.73
CA ALA A 275 -7.76 18.62 11.87
C ALA A 275 -9.09 19.33 11.58
N MET A 276 -10.17 18.60 11.31
CA MET A 276 -11.50 19.17 11.09
C MET A 276 -12.02 19.94 12.32
N VAL A 277 -11.73 19.46 13.53
CA VAL A 277 -12.04 20.19 14.77
C VAL A 277 -11.30 21.53 14.81
N CYS A 278 -9.98 21.54 14.56
CA CYS A 278 -9.22 22.79 14.51
C CYS A 278 -9.70 23.75 13.40
N MET A 279 -10.18 23.23 12.26
CA MET A 279 -10.78 24.07 11.21
C MET A 279 -12.11 24.69 11.65
N SER A 280 -12.92 23.98 12.44
CA SER A 280 -14.16 24.53 12.99
C SER A 280 -13.92 25.69 13.96
N GLU A 281 -12.71 25.80 14.52
CA GLU A 281 -12.25 26.91 15.35
C GLU A 281 -11.69 28.09 14.53
N GLY A 282 -11.74 28.02 13.19
CA GLY A 282 -11.33 29.10 12.28
C GLY A 282 -9.91 29.00 11.74
N ASN A 283 -9.19 27.90 12.00
CA ASN A 283 -7.85 27.69 11.43
C ASN A 283 -7.93 27.30 9.94
N SER A 284 -7.01 27.81 9.10
CA SER A 284 -6.80 27.31 7.74
C SER A 284 -6.34 25.84 7.76
N LEU A 285 -6.52 25.09 6.67
CA LEU A 285 -6.15 23.67 6.59
C LEU A 285 -4.72 23.37 7.07
N GLY A 286 -3.73 24.17 6.64
CA GLY A 286 -2.35 24.04 7.10
C GLY A 286 -2.25 24.23 8.62
N LEU A 287 -2.77 25.34 9.15
CA LEU A 287 -2.70 25.61 10.59
C LEU A 287 -3.46 24.56 11.42
N ALA A 288 -4.59 24.06 10.92
CA ALA A 288 -5.38 23.01 11.55
C ALA A 288 -4.62 21.68 11.63
N LEU A 289 -3.95 21.27 10.54
CA LEU A 289 -3.10 20.07 10.54
C LEU A 289 -1.93 20.22 11.52
N ARG A 290 -1.37 21.44 11.64
CA ARG A 290 -0.30 21.75 12.61
C ARG A 290 -0.78 21.62 14.05
N ASN A 291 -1.92 22.21 14.35
CA ASN A 291 -2.47 22.31 15.70
C ASN A 291 -3.15 21.02 16.17
N SER A 292 -3.45 20.09 15.26
CA SER A 292 -4.03 18.77 15.57
C SER A 292 -3.17 17.90 16.52
N GLY A 293 -1.87 18.22 16.70
CA GLY A 293 -0.97 17.54 17.63
C GLY A 293 -0.48 16.16 17.19
N TYR A 294 -0.71 15.76 15.92
CA TYR A 294 -0.26 14.48 15.36
C TYR A 294 1.04 14.57 14.51
N ASP A 295 1.56 15.79 14.29
CA ASP A 295 2.70 16.05 13.40
C ASP A 295 2.56 15.33 12.04
N PHE A 296 1.36 15.35 11.46
CA PHE A 296 0.99 14.67 10.22
C PHE A 296 0.46 15.70 9.21
N PRO A 297 0.75 15.58 7.90
CA PRO A 297 1.59 14.59 7.20
C PRO A 297 3.09 14.70 7.52
N SER A 298 3.60 15.92 7.55
CA SER A 298 4.91 16.30 8.07
C SER A 298 4.85 17.80 8.43
N ARG A 299 5.71 18.28 9.33
CA ARG A 299 5.72 19.71 9.69
C ARG A 299 6.01 20.61 8.50
N GLU A 300 6.90 20.16 7.62
CA GLU A 300 7.27 20.89 6.41
C GLU A 300 6.09 20.95 5.43
N ALA A 301 5.41 19.83 5.18
CA ALA A 301 4.22 19.78 4.31
C ALA A 301 3.13 20.71 4.81
N VAL A 302 2.91 20.73 6.12
CA VAL A 302 1.93 21.58 6.77
C VAL A 302 2.28 23.07 6.64
N ASN A 303 3.57 23.42 6.71
CA ASN A 303 4.02 24.79 6.44
C ASN A 303 3.79 25.16 4.97
N TYR A 304 4.04 24.26 4.02
CA TYR A 304 3.69 24.48 2.62
C TYR A 304 2.18 24.67 2.42
N LEU A 305 1.34 23.93 3.16
CA LEU A 305 -0.11 24.13 3.18
C LEU A 305 -0.51 25.49 3.76
N SER A 306 0.26 26.04 4.70
CA SER A 306 -0.01 27.39 5.24
C SER A 306 0.40 28.53 4.31
N LEU A 307 1.20 28.24 3.26
CA LEU A 307 1.58 29.21 2.23
C LEU A 307 0.56 29.30 1.09
N LEU A 308 -0.56 28.57 1.18
CA LEU A 308 -1.58 28.45 0.12
C LEU A 308 -2.50 29.67 0.00
N ASP A 309 -2.05 30.87 0.34
CA ASP A 309 -2.82 32.07 0.03
C ASP A 309 -2.89 32.23 -1.50
N GLU A 310 -4.10 31.93 -2.00
CA GLU A 310 -4.69 32.30 -3.29
C GLU A 310 -3.99 31.80 -4.58
N GLY A 311 -4.41 30.63 -5.07
CA GLY A 311 -4.37 30.34 -6.52
C GLY A 311 -4.35 28.86 -6.92
N GLU A 312 -4.77 28.56 -8.15
CA GLU A 312 -4.74 27.20 -8.74
C GLU A 312 -3.34 26.55 -8.74
N ARG A 313 -2.27 27.36 -8.69
CA ARG A 313 -0.87 26.90 -8.62
C ARG A 313 -0.55 26.22 -7.28
N ALA A 314 -1.32 26.53 -6.24
CA ALA A 314 -1.13 26.02 -4.90
C ALA A 314 -1.38 24.49 -4.83
N GLY A 315 -2.43 24.00 -5.50
CA GLY A 315 -2.73 22.56 -5.62
C GLY A 315 -1.64 21.78 -6.37
N GLU A 316 -1.08 22.35 -7.44
CA GLU A 316 0.02 21.74 -8.20
C GLU A 316 1.32 21.67 -7.39
N LEU A 317 1.63 22.72 -6.62
CA LEU A 317 2.78 22.75 -5.73
C LEU A 317 2.68 21.66 -4.65
N ILE A 318 1.49 21.44 -4.08
CA ILE A 318 1.24 20.35 -3.12
C ILE A 318 1.42 18.99 -3.79
N SER A 319 0.84 18.77 -4.97
CA SER A 319 0.98 17.50 -5.71
C SER A 319 2.45 17.20 -5.99
N ASN A 320 3.21 18.18 -6.50
CA ASN A 320 4.62 18.00 -6.81
C ASN A 320 5.46 17.77 -5.54
N TYR A 321 5.13 18.42 -4.42
CA TYR A 321 5.76 18.14 -3.13
C TYR A 321 5.43 16.73 -2.63
N ALA A 322 4.16 16.31 -2.74
CA ALA A 322 3.70 14.97 -2.36
C ALA A 322 4.43 13.89 -3.16
N ASP A 323 4.63 14.10 -4.46
CA ASP A 323 5.42 13.20 -5.31
C ASP A 323 6.86 13.08 -4.81
N ARG A 324 7.55 14.21 -4.60
CA ARG A 324 8.93 14.20 -4.06
C ARG A 324 9.02 13.54 -2.69
N TRP A 325 8.06 13.82 -1.80
CA TRP A 325 8.00 13.24 -0.48
C TRP A 325 7.77 11.72 -0.53
N LEU A 326 6.89 11.27 -1.43
CA LEU A 326 6.68 9.85 -1.71
C LEU A 326 7.98 9.20 -2.19
N GLU A 327 8.69 9.81 -3.14
CA GLU A 327 9.98 9.27 -3.60
C GLU A 327 10.99 9.12 -2.47
N GLN A 328 11.08 10.12 -1.59
CA GLN A 328 11.98 10.08 -0.45
C GLN A 328 11.56 8.99 0.55
N ALA A 329 10.26 8.85 0.83
CA ALA A 329 9.74 7.78 1.70
C ALA A 329 10.09 6.40 1.13
N LEU A 330 9.88 6.19 -0.17
CA LEU A 330 10.23 4.94 -0.86
C LEU A 330 11.75 4.68 -0.84
N LYS A 331 12.58 5.70 -1.06
CA LYS A 331 14.05 5.57 -0.93
C LYS A 331 14.48 5.19 0.48
N ARG A 332 13.82 5.73 1.52
CA ARG A 332 14.08 5.33 2.92
C ARG A 332 13.72 3.86 3.16
N VAL A 333 12.60 3.38 2.61
CA VAL A 333 12.21 1.96 2.66
C VAL A 333 13.26 1.08 1.99
N ALA A 334 13.66 1.43 0.77
CA ALA A 334 14.65 0.66 0.01
C ALA A 334 16.02 0.59 0.71
N ARG A 335 16.53 1.72 1.22
CA ARG A 335 17.81 1.77 1.94
C ARG A 335 17.80 0.85 3.16
N ARG A 336 16.69 0.82 3.91
CA ARG A 336 16.56 0.01 5.13
C ARG A 336 16.33 -1.47 4.82
N ALA A 337 15.61 -1.79 3.75
CA ALA A 337 15.52 -3.15 3.23
C ALA A 337 16.92 -3.69 2.88
N ASN A 338 17.78 -2.86 2.26
CA ASN A 338 19.16 -3.24 1.97
C ASN A 338 20.01 -3.47 3.22
N VAL A 339 19.84 -2.67 4.28
CA VAL A 339 20.54 -2.90 5.56
C VAL A 339 20.10 -4.24 6.18
N THR A 340 18.80 -4.52 6.18
CA THR A 340 18.27 -5.80 6.70
C THR A 340 18.82 -6.97 5.89
N LYS A 341 18.83 -6.85 4.55
CA LYS A 341 19.45 -7.82 3.65
C LYS A 341 20.92 -8.07 3.98
N LEU A 342 21.70 -7.01 4.23
CA LEU A 342 23.13 -7.13 4.57
C LEU A 342 23.32 -7.89 5.89
N ILE A 343 22.56 -7.54 6.93
CA ILE A 343 22.62 -8.23 8.24
C ILE A 343 22.28 -9.71 8.08
N SER A 344 21.19 -10.03 7.38
CA SER A 344 20.79 -11.42 7.12
C SER A 344 21.85 -12.19 6.32
N LEU A 345 22.49 -11.55 5.33
CA LEU A 345 23.56 -12.16 4.54
C LEU A 345 24.80 -12.45 5.40
N VAL A 346 25.19 -11.52 6.27
CA VAL A 346 26.28 -11.73 7.24
C VAL A 346 25.96 -12.92 8.15
N LEU A 347 24.73 -13.00 8.70
CA LEU A 347 24.33 -14.12 9.56
C LEU A 347 24.41 -15.47 8.83
N ILE A 348 23.96 -15.53 7.58
CA ILE A 348 24.05 -16.75 6.77
C ILE A 348 25.52 -17.12 6.50
N MET A 349 26.37 -16.15 6.16
CA MET A 349 27.80 -16.38 5.95
C MET A 349 28.49 -16.86 7.23
N THR A 350 28.16 -16.27 8.38
CA THR A 350 28.65 -16.75 9.68
C THR A 350 28.21 -18.18 9.94
N PHE A 351 26.97 -18.54 9.60
CA PHE A 351 26.48 -19.90 9.75
C PHE A 351 27.25 -20.90 8.87
N PHE A 352 27.50 -20.57 7.60
CA PHE A 352 28.34 -21.41 6.73
C PHE A 352 29.78 -21.53 7.24
N LEU A 353 30.36 -20.44 7.75
CA LEU A 353 31.69 -20.47 8.34
C LEU A 353 31.73 -21.40 9.57
N LEU A 354 30.69 -21.40 10.40
CA LEU A 354 30.58 -22.33 11.53
C LEU A 354 30.50 -23.80 11.06
N ILE A 355 29.83 -24.10 9.94
CA ILE A 355 29.84 -25.46 9.37
C ILE A 355 31.25 -25.86 8.93
N LEU A 356 31.98 -24.97 8.25
CA LEU A 356 33.36 -25.27 7.83
C LEU A 356 34.26 -25.53 9.03
N GLN A 357 34.17 -24.68 10.07
CA GLN A 357 34.91 -24.86 11.31
C GLN A 357 34.53 -26.16 12.03
N MET A 358 33.25 -26.53 12.02
CA MET A 358 32.78 -27.81 12.57
C MET A 358 33.43 -29.01 11.88
N VAL A 359 33.53 -28.99 10.55
CA VAL A 359 34.18 -30.06 9.78
C VAL A 359 35.68 -30.12 10.05
N MET A 360 36.36 -28.96 10.11
CA MET A 360 37.79 -28.90 10.44
C MET A 360 38.08 -29.44 11.86
N GLN A 361 37.30 -29.02 12.86
CA GLN A 361 37.44 -29.52 14.23
C GLN A 361 37.33 -31.05 14.31
N ILE A 362 36.46 -31.67 13.50
CA ILE A 362 36.33 -33.13 13.46
C ILE A 362 37.55 -33.78 12.81
N GLN A 363 38.08 -33.20 11.74
CA GLN A 363 39.31 -33.69 11.12
C GLN A 363 40.46 -33.66 12.13
N ASP A 364 40.60 -32.57 12.90
CA ASP A 364 41.61 -32.45 13.95
C ASP A 364 41.42 -33.49 15.05
N ILE A 365 40.19 -33.73 15.51
CA ILE A 365 39.91 -34.78 16.52
C ILE A 365 40.27 -36.17 15.97
N ASN A 366 40.01 -36.45 14.69
CA ASN A 366 40.31 -37.73 14.08
C ASN A 366 41.81 -37.95 13.82
N THR A 367 42.57 -36.90 13.47
CA THR A 367 44.03 -37.00 13.28
C THR A 367 44.76 -37.20 14.60
N PHE A 368 44.32 -36.55 15.69
CA PHE A 368 44.90 -36.75 17.03
C PHE A 368 44.65 -38.14 17.61
N ASN A 369 43.56 -38.82 17.24
CA ASN A 369 43.28 -40.20 17.69
C ASN A 369 43.95 -41.29 16.84
N ALA A 370 44.57 -40.93 15.71
CA ALA A 370 45.27 -41.85 14.80
C ALA A 370 46.77 -42.01 15.12
N HIS A 371 47.28 -41.27 16.10
CA HIS A 371 48.61 -41.39 16.69
C HIS A 371 48.48 -41.84 18.14
#